data_AF-A0A953EG47-F1
#
_entry.id   AF-A0A953EG47-F1
#
_cell.length_a   1.000
_cell.length_b   1.000
_cell.length_c   1.000
_cell.angle_alpha   90.00
_cell.angle_beta   90.00
_cell.angle_gamma   90.00
#
_symmetry.space_group_name_H-M   'P 1'
#
loop_
_entity.id
_entity.type
_entity.pdbx_description
1 polymer ?
#
loop_
_entity_poly.entity_id
_entity_poly.type
_entity_poly.pdbx_seq_one_letter_code
_entity_poly.pdbx_strand_id
1 'polypeptide(L)'
;VYQDWGWGTEDAAQALSWLRRFGSVTVLNGHIHQVMQKVEGNLAFHTAMSTAFPQPAPGTAASPGPIRDLPPGRLRSLLGIARISQVQGRQHLAIVDSPLGA
;
A
#
# COMPACT_ATOMS: atom_id res chain seq x y z
N VAL A 1 5.09 -3.09 -9.22
CA VAL A 1 3.66 -2.92 -9.53
C VAL A 1 3.50 -3.24 -11.00
N TYR A 2 2.49 -4.03 -11.37
CA TYR A 2 2.28 -4.44 -12.78
C TYR A 2 1.70 -3.24 -13.56
N GLN A 3 2.52 -2.62 -14.41
CA GLN A 3 2.24 -1.30 -15.02
C GLN A 3 0.95 -1.32 -15.87
N ASP A 4 0.71 -2.41 -16.60
CA ASP A 4 -0.42 -2.53 -17.52
C ASP A 4 -1.79 -2.53 -16.81
N TRP A 5 -1.82 -2.73 -15.50
CA TRP A 5 -3.06 -2.76 -14.72
C TRP A 5 -3.46 -1.41 -14.14
N GLY A 6 -2.76 -0.32 -14.51
CA GLY A 6 -3.15 1.04 -14.16
C GLY A 6 -3.17 1.33 -12.66
N TRP A 7 -2.47 0.53 -11.86
CA TRP A 7 -2.35 0.71 -10.41
C TRP A 7 -1.42 1.85 -10.01
N GLY A 8 -0.62 2.34 -10.95
CA GLY A 8 0.22 3.52 -10.77
C GLY A 8 -0.62 4.79 -10.83
N THR A 9 -0.19 5.80 -10.08
CA THR A 9 -0.68 7.17 -10.25
C THR A 9 0.40 7.96 -10.99
N GLU A 10 0.01 8.74 -12.00
CA GLU A 10 0.93 9.42 -12.93
C GLU A 10 1.93 10.34 -12.20
N ASP A 11 1.45 11.08 -11.20
CA ASP A 11 2.24 12.03 -10.41
C ASP A 11 2.82 11.44 -9.11
N ALA A 12 2.79 10.11 -8.94
CA ALA A 12 3.24 9.45 -7.72
C ALA A 12 4.68 9.84 -7.36
N ALA A 13 5.59 9.88 -8.33
CA ALA A 13 6.99 10.27 -8.08
C ALA A 13 7.11 11.69 -7.48
N GLN A 14 6.28 12.63 -7.94
CA GLN A 14 6.24 13.99 -7.41
C GLN A 14 5.70 14.00 -5.98
N ALA A 15 4.58 13.32 -5.73
CA ALA A 15 3.98 13.23 -4.40
C ALA A 15 4.94 12.58 -3.37
N LEU A 16 5.63 11.50 -3.76
CA LEU A 16 6.61 10.82 -2.92
C LEU A 16 7.84 11.71 -2.64
N SER A 17 8.21 12.60 -3.56
CA SER A 17 9.32 13.54 -3.34
C SER A 17 9.09 14.46 -2.13
N TRP A 18 7.84 14.87 -1.90
CA TRP A 18 7.49 15.73 -0.76
C TRP A 18 7.67 15.01 0.59
N LEU A 19 7.57 13.68 0.60
CA LEU A 19 7.66 12.85 1.81
C LEU A 19 9.11 12.56 2.24
N ARG A 20 10.10 12.85 1.40
CA ARG A 20 11.53 12.61 1.70
C ARG A 20 12.05 13.29 2.96
N ARG A 21 11.42 14.40 3.37
CA ARG A 21 11.81 15.17 4.55
C ARG A 21 11.54 14.47 5.89
N PHE A 22 10.72 13.42 5.91
CA PHE A 22 10.35 12.73 7.14
C PHE A 22 11.30 11.56 7.39
N GLY A 23 11.75 11.33 8.63
CA GLY A 23 12.66 10.21 8.93
C GLY A 23 12.04 8.81 8.72
N SER A 24 10.72 8.70 8.82
CA SER A 24 9.97 7.46 8.57
C SER A 24 8.54 7.78 8.15
N VAL A 25 8.05 7.10 7.11
CA VAL A 25 6.70 7.27 6.57
C VAL A 25 6.08 5.90 6.36
N THR A 26 4.88 5.68 6.90
CA THR A 26 4.07 4.49 6.60
C THR A 26 2.89 4.90 5.73
N VAL A 27 2.81 4.33 4.53
CA VAL A 27 1.72 4.52 3.58
C VAL A 27 0.76 3.34 3.69
N LEU A 28 -0.48 3.62 4.06
CA LEU A 28 -1.56 2.63 4.13
C LEU A 28 -2.49 2.85 2.95
N ASN A 29 -2.61 1.89 2.04
CA ASN A 29 -3.39 2.07 0.83
C ASN A 29 -4.23 0.83 0.44
N GLY A 30 -5.11 1.04 -0.53
CA GLY A 30 -5.99 0.01 -1.09
C GLY A 30 -5.87 -0.02 -2.61
N HIS A 31 -7.00 0.13 -3.31
CA HIS A 31 -7.13 0.23 -4.77
C HIS A 31 -6.79 -1.03 -5.57
N ILE A 32 -5.74 -1.77 -5.20
CA ILE A 32 -5.24 -2.93 -5.95
C ILE A 32 -5.83 -4.28 -5.51
N HIS A 33 -6.55 -4.32 -4.39
CA HIS A 33 -7.21 -5.51 -3.83
C HIS A 33 -6.27 -6.67 -3.45
N GLN A 34 -4.98 -6.40 -3.29
CA GLN A 34 -3.96 -7.39 -2.90
C GLN A 34 -3.26 -6.93 -1.63
N VAL A 35 -2.76 -7.88 -0.82
CA VAL A 35 -1.84 -7.57 0.29
C VAL A 35 -0.42 -7.57 -0.24
N MET A 36 0.23 -6.42 -0.20
CA MET A 36 1.60 -6.23 -0.64
C MET A 36 2.30 -5.25 0.30
N GLN A 37 3.58 -5.51 0.52
CA GLN A 37 4.47 -4.64 1.27
C GLN A 37 5.62 -4.22 0.37
N LYS A 38 5.97 -2.94 0.43
CA LYS A 38 7.09 -2.38 -0.32
C LYS A 38 7.79 -1.34 0.52
N VAL A 39 9.12 -1.28 0.43
CA VAL A 39 9.91 -0.20 1.03
C VAL A 39 10.64 0.55 -0.07
N GLU A 40 10.55 1.88 -0.04
CA GLU A 40 11.31 2.80 -0.89
C GLU A 40 11.95 3.89 -0.01
N GLY A 41 13.24 3.74 0.27
CA GLY A 41 13.94 4.63 1.21
C GLY A 41 13.30 4.59 2.60
N ASN A 42 12.81 5.73 3.07
CA ASN A 42 12.13 5.92 4.36
C ASN A 42 10.61 5.65 4.31
N LEU A 43 10.07 5.27 3.13
CA LEU A 43 8.64 5.00 2.94
C LEU A 43 8.36 3.50 2.95
N ALA A 44 7.48 3.05 3.85
CA ALA A 44 6.96 1.69 3.91
C ALA A 44 5.49 1.68 3.46
N PHE A 45 5.16 0.93 2.42
CA PHE A 45 3.82 0.78 1.86
C PHE A 45 3.17 -0.51 2.33
N HIS A 46 1.89 -0.43 2.68
CA HIS A 46 1.06 -1.56 3.10
C HIS A 46 -0.29 -1.49 2.39
N THR A 47 -0.55 -2.43 1.48
CA THR A 47 -1.84 -2.54 0.81
C THR A 47 -2.76 -3.56 1.49
N ALA A 48 -4.07 -3.35 1.39
CA ALA A 48 -5.09 -4.26 1.91
C ALA A 48 -5.96 -4.89 0.81
N MET A 49 -6.57 -6.03 1.13
CA MET A 49 -7.66 -6.60 0.35
C MET A 49 -8.89 -5.68 0.37
N SER A 50 -9.75 -5.81 -0.63
CA SER A 50 -11.04 -5.12 -0.65
C SER A 50 -12.06 -5.81 0.25
N THR A 51 -13.05 -5.03 0.69
CA THR A 51 -14.24 -5.53 1.39
C THR A 51 -15.41 -5.81 0.45
N ALA A 52 -15.35 -5.33 -0.80
CA ALA A 52 -16.47 -5.39 -1.74
C ALA A 52 -16.38 -6.60 -2.69
N PHE A 53 -15.28 -6.72 -3.43
CA PHE A 53 -15.06 -7.81 -4.38
C PHE A 53 -13.56 -8.10 -4.53
N PRO A 54 -13.16 -9.34 -4.84
CA PRO A 54 -11.77 -9.67 -5.10
C PRO A 54 -11.38 -9.41 -6.56
N GLN A 55 -10.10 -9.10 -6.78
CA GLN A 55 -9.50 -9.05 -8.12
C GLN A 55 -8.54 -10.24 -8.30
N PRO A 56 -8.29 -10.69 -9.56
CA PRO A 56 -7.26 -11.68 -9.84
C PRO A 56 -5.89 -11.24 -9.34
N ALA A 57 -5.01 -12.19 -9.05
CA ALA A 57 -3.64 -11.90 -8.72
C ALA A 57 -2.92 -11.27 -9.94
N PRO A 58 -1.96 -10.34 -9.73
CA PRO A 58 -1.21 -9.75 -10.84
C PRO A 58 -0.59 -10.82 -11.72
N GLY A 59 -0.75 -10.69 -13.05
CA GLY A 59 -0.23 -11.64 -14.04
C GLY A 59 -1.10 -12.89 -14.28
N THR A 60 -2.23 -13.06 -13.57
CA THR A 60 -3.14 -14.21 -13.77
C THR A 60 -4.34 -13.89 -14.65
N ALA A 61 -4.54 -12.63 -15.03
CA ALA A 61 -5.63 -12.17 -15.89
C ALA A 61 -5.14 -11.04 -16.82
N ALA A 62 -5.95 -10.71 -17.83
CA ALA A 62 -5.62 -9.63 -18.76
C ALA A 62 -5.73 -8.24 -18.12
N SER A 63 -6.63 -8.05 -17.14
CA SER A 63 -6.92 -6.76 -16.53
C SER A 63 -7.45 -6.90 -15.09
N PRO A 64 -7.38 -5.83 -14.28
CA PRO A 64 -8.04 -5.80 -12.98
C PRO A 64 -9.57 -5.79 -13.14
N GLY A 65 -10.27 -6.45 -12.22
CA GLY A 65 -11.73 -6.42 -12.19
C GLY A 65 -12.33 -7.48 -11.25
N PRO A 66 -13.65 -7.44 -11.01
CA PRO A 66 -14.31 -8.43 -10.16
C PRO A 66 -14.18 -9.85 -10.72
N ILE A 67 -13.73 -10.79 -9.89
CA ILE A 67 -13.82 -12.22 -10.21
C ILE A 67 -15.31 -12.62 -10.19
N ARG A 68 -15.83 -13.11 -11.32
CA ARG A 68 -17.27 -13.40 -11.50
C ARG A 68 -17.63 -14.86 -11.21
N ASP A 69 -16.68 -15.77 -11.36
CA ASP A 69 -16.84 -17.22 -11.40
C ASP A 69 -16.30 -17.90 -10.13
N LEU A 70 -16.55 -17.29 -8.97
CA LEU A 70 -16.13 -17.84 -7.68
C LEU A 70 -17.01 -19.02 -7.25
N PRO A 71 -16.41 -20.17 -6.87
CA PRO A 71 -17.17 -21.26 -6.28
C PRO A 71 -17.89 -20.80 -4.99
N PRO A 72 -19.08 -21.38 -4.69
CA PRO A 72 -19.79 -21.08 -3.46
C PRO A 72 -18.90 -21.24 -2.22
N GLY A 73 -19.00 -20.31 -1.28
CA GLY A 73 -18.21 -20.31 -0.04
C GLY A 73 -16.79 -19.74 -0.15
N ARG A 74 -16.26 -19.46 -1.36
CA ARG A 74 -14.88 -18.94 -1.51
C ARG A 74 -14.75 -17.43 -1.28
N LEU A 75 -15.82 -16.65 -1.44
CA LEU A 75 -15.75 -15.19 -1.44
C LEU A 75 -15.08 -14.61 -0.18
N ARG A 76 -15.45 -15.11 1.01
CA ARG A 76 -14.89 -14.63 2.30
C ARG A 76 -13.38 -14.81 2.42
N SER A 77 -12.80 -15.77 1.70
CA SER A 77 -11.35 -16.01 1.73
C SER A 77 -10.54 -15.02 0.89
N LEU A 78 -11.20 -14.21 0.05
CA LEU A 78 -10.57 -13.26 -0.87
C LEU A 78 -10.90 -11.80 -0.55
N LEU A 79 -11.70 -11.57 0.49
CA LEU A 79 -12.00 -10.26 1.04
C LEU A 79 -11.31 -10.13 2.39
N GLY A 80 -11.05 -8.91 2.82
CA GLY A 80 -10.51 -8.73 4.15
C GLY A 80 -10.46 -7.31 4.66
N ILE A 81 -9.98 -7.22 5.90
CA ILE A 81 -9.73 -5.99 6.61
C ILE A 81 -8.27 -6.00 7.07
N ALA A 82 -7.59 -4.87 6.96
CA ALA A 82 -6.31 -4.66 7.61
C ALA A 82 -6.56 -3.94 8.95
N ARG A 83 -5.91 -4.41 10.02
CA ARG A 83 -5.97 -3.76 11.33
C ARG A 83 -4.58 -3.36 11.75
N ILE A 84 -4.44 -2.13 12.21
CA ILE A 84 -3.21 -1.58 12.74
C ILE A 84 -3.48 -1.15 14.17
N SER A 85 -2.59 -1.54 15.07
CA SER A 85 -2.58 -1.11 16.46
C SER A 85 -1.35 -0.23 16.64
N GLN A 86 -1.55 1.08 16.80
CA GLN A 86 -0.48 1.99 17.15
C GLN A 86 -0.22 1.85 18.65
N VAL A 87 0.96 1.38 19.02
CA VAL A 87 1.45 1.43 20.40
C VAL A 87 2.48 2.53 20.45
N GLN A 88 2.15 3.65 21.10
CA GLN A 88 3.10 4.75 21.27
C GLN A 88 4.20 4.27 22.24
N GLY A 89 5.41 4.06 21.72
CA GLY A 89 6.55 3.65 22.53
C GLY A 89 6.94 4.73 23.54
N ARG A 90 7.46 4.33 24.71
CA ARG A 90 8.01 5.25 25.73
C ARG A 90 9.42 5.76 25.39
N GLN A 91 9.95 5.40 24.23
CA GLN A 91 11.30 5.77 23.83
C GLN A 91 11.30 7.18 23.24
N HIS A 92 12.34 7.95 23.56
CA HIS A 92 12.50 9.30 23.02
C HIS A 92 12.63 9.24 21.49
N LEU A 93 11.99 10.18 20.80
CA LEU A 93 12.10 10.31 19.35
C LEU A 93 13.55 10.67 18.97
N ALA A 94 14.02 10.15 17.84
CA ALA A 94 15.29 10.60 17.27
C ALA A 94 15.16 12.07 16.84
N ILE A 95 16.02 12.92 17.40
CA ILE A 95 16.14 14.33 17.02
C ILE A 95 17.29 14.43 16.01
N VAL A 96 17.01 15.08 14.87
CA VAL A 96 18.01 15.37 13.84
C VAL A 96 17.99 16.87 13.60
N ASP A 97 19.08 17.54 13.95
CA ASP A 97 19.29 18.97 13.68
C ASP A 97 20.05 19.15 12.37
N SER A 98 19.58 20.05 11.50
CA SER A 98 20.25 20.39 10.24
C SER A 98 20.38 21.91 10.09
N PRO A 99 21.55 22.43 9.67
CA PRO A 99 21.71 23.85 9.36
C PRO A 99 20.96 24.22 8.06
N LEU A 100 20.52 25.49 7.95
CA LEU A 100 19.73 26.00 6.83
C LEU A 100 20.47 26.07 5.46
N GLY A 101 21.73 25.65 5.38
CA GLY A 101 22.63 25.91 4.25
C GLY A 101 23.21 24.68 3.56
N ALA A 102 22.60 23.50 3.69
CA ALA A 102 23.00 22.28 2.99
C ALA A 102 22.16 22.03 1.73
#